data_AF-A0A7K1BM69-F1
#
_entry.id   AF-A0A7K1BM69-F1
#
_cell.length_a   1.000
_cell.length_b   1.000
_cell.length_c   1.000
_cell.angle_alpha   90.00
_cell.angle_beta   90.00
_cell.angle_gamma   90.00
#
_symmetry.space_group_name_H-M   'P 1'
#
loop_
_entity.id
_entity.type
_entity.pdbx_description
1 polymer ?
#
loop_
_entity_poly.entity_id
_entity_poly.type
_entity_poly.pdbx_seq_one_letter_code
_entity_poly.pdbx_strand_id
1 'polypeptide(L)'
;MRRRSFVSLLAVGLSLALLSTACSSSPSKERSASGGAGDPTKLAALPSSAATGERVPASYGAVITPTSFVSTSLSPTLSVPGGTGAWTFALSDLSDGKSAFGTKTYSETGNSTRVPTGAGLQQGNVYTWTATSAGQNAVGGSFMVDLQMSEVQQFDSGGGVNIALSSGEASLAWSSHSMGALPGTVGFGLQFQPSNPNEIGMPAGWSLQAASSFPYTRLNQWADGSVGLISTNGSVANYREGAGGSFNPVQLGTSDVNSNGLAPVLIRNADGTYSVTTKSSTAVFALDGDTGVGYVSSISGKDNPMLGQKWTGGRIQSVSDPVSGREITFVYGGGNCPKPVTGFVAAPAGMLCLVKFWDGSTSAISYVDVPGLGASIGRLVDFPEAQGDGASVLDIAYDAAGRIARTRSPLVASAAASNVIGADDAQFWTELTYTPEGKVATMTEPASAVGATRCTRTYDYASSNSTAVTDSCFGGQIMSILFDPTTFFTISATNSAGLTLRNEWDFSSGHLLSSTDYSGLTTVNRYEGGNLVQSWGPTKGSMTESQSMLREYDESFVEAEDGIAMKGLDATYWPSTSDTG
;
A
#
# COMPACT_ATOMS: atom_id res chain seq x y z
N MET A 1 -7.82 21.35 15.51
CA MET A 1 -8.51 20.06 15.74
C MET A 1 -8.08 19.07 14.67
N ARG A 2 -7.82 17.82 15.10
CA ARG A 2 -7.16 16.74 14.33
C ARG A 2 -7.80 16.53 12.95
N ARG A 3 -6.99 16.66 11.90
CA ARG A 3 -7.31 16.20 10.54
C ARG A 3 -7.57 14.70 10.58
N ARG A 4 -8.83 14.33 10.44
CA ARG A 4 -9.23 13.02 9.93
C ARG A 4 -9.37 13.19 8.42
N SER A 5 -8.31 12.89 7.68
CA SER A 5 -8.49 12.39 6.32
C SER A 5 -9.29 11.11 6.46
N PHE A 6 -10.57 11.19 6.11
CA PHE A 6 -11.47 10.05 6.06
C PHE A 6 -11.12 9.19 4.83
N VAL A 7 -9.99 8.50 4.92
CA VAL A 7 -9.76 7.14 4.40
C VAL A 7 -8.83 6.48 5.41
N SER A 8 -9.30 6.36 6.66
CA SER A 8 -8.63 5.51 7.64
C SER A 8 -9.16 4.10 7.42
N LEU A 9 -8.33 3.25 6.81
CA LEU A 9 -8.42 1.80 6.88
C LEU A 9 -8.57 1.40 8.36
N LEU A 10 -9.80 1.07 8.76
CA LEU A 10 -10.11 0.41 10.00
C LEU A 10 -10.48 -1.03 9.64
N ALA A 11 -9.47 -1.88 9.56
CA ALA A 11 -9.66 -3.32 9.67
C ALA A 11 -10.07 -3.63 11.12
N VAL A 12 -11.37 -3.49 11.43
CA VAL A 12 -11.95 -4.03 12.65
C VAL A 12 -12.22 -5.51 12.38
N GLY A 13 -11.26 -6.36 12.72
CA GLY A 13 -11.45 -7.81 12.74
C GLY A 13 -12.47 -8.18 13.82
N LEU A 14 -13.73 -8.35 13.43
CA LEU A 14 -14.80 -8.74 14.33
C LEU A 14 -14.73 -10.26 14.60
N SER A 15 -13.87 -10.67 15.54
CA SER A 15 -13.78 -12.06 16.01
C SER A 15 -14.79 -12.31 17.15
N LEU A 16 -16.09 -12.32 16.87
CA LEU A 16 -17.13 -12.49 17.91
C LEU A 16 -17.76 -13.90 18.01
N ALA A 17 -17.32 -14.88 17.21
CA ALA A 17 -17.96 -16.20 17.22
C ALA A 17 -17.39 -17.20 18.24
N LEU A 18 -16.17 -17.01 18.76
CA LEU A 18 -15.56 -17.93 19.74
C LEU A 18 -15.77 -17.52 21.21
N LEU A 19 -16.30 -16.31 21.46
CA LEU A 19 -16.66 -15.85 22.82
C LEU A 19 -18.06 -16.32 23.26
N SER A 20 -18.95 -16.67 22.33
CA SER A 20 -20.31 -17.11 22.68
C SER A 20 -20.36 -18.51 23.30
N THR A 21 -19.36 -19.35 23.05
CA THR A 21 -19.22 -20.67 23.71
C THR A 21 -18.46 -20.61 25.02
N ALA A 22 -17.73 -19.52 25.30
CA ALA A 22 -17.06 -19.30 26.59
C ALA A 22 -17.95 -18.61 27.64
N CYS A 23 -18.98 -17.87 27.22
CA CYS A 23 -19.89 -17.14 28.11
C CYS A 23 -21.31 -17.71 28.22
N SER A 24 -21.61 -18.86 27.61
CA SER A 24 -22.88 -19.55 27.87
C SER A 24 -22.82 -20.21 29.24
N SER A 25 -23.71 -19.81 30.15
CA SER A 25 -23.83 -20.28 31.54
C SER A 25 -24.33 -21.74 31.67
N SER A 26 -24.07 -22.57 30.66
CA SER A 26 -24.39 -23.99 30.67
C SER A 26 -23.10 -24.77 30.91
N PRO A 27 -23.01 -25.62 31.94
CA PRO A 27 -21.80 -26.37 32.23
C PRO A 27 -21.47 -27.26 31.02
N SER A 28 -20.38 -26.96 30.32
CA SER A 28 -19.81 -27.75 29.24
C SER A 28 -19.25 -29.06 29.81
N LYS A 29 -20.13 -30.00 30.13
CA LYS A 29 -19.76 -31.40 30.29
C LYS A 29 -19.43 -31.91 28.88
N GLU A 30 -18.18 -32.36 28.69
CA GLU A 30 -17.62 -33.04 27.50
C GLU A 30 -16.57 -32.31 26.64
N ARG A 31 -15.91 -31.25 27.12
CA ARG A 31 -14.56 -30.92 26.63
C ARG A 31 -13.62 -30.57 27.77
N SER A 32 -13.08 -31.61 28.39
CA SER A 32 -11.87 -31.46 29.21
C SER A 32 -10.73 -31.09 28.27
N ALA A 33 -10.23 -29.85 28.35
CA ALA A 33 -8.90 -29.52 27.84
C ALA A 33 -7.90 -30.44 28.58
N SER A 34 -7.41 -31.48 27.91
CA SER A 34 -6.55 -32.50 28.50
C SER A 34 -5.05 -32.19 28.35
N GLY A 35 -4.69 -31.00 27.86
CA GLY A 35 -3.30 -30.54 27.74
C GLY A 35 -3.16 -29.12 28.27
N GLY A 36 -1.96 -28.77 28.76
CA GLY A 36 -1.62 -27.37 29.07
C GLY A 36 -1.76 -26.47 27.84
N ALA A 37 -1.64 -25.14 28.03
CA ALA A 37 -1.60 -24.20 26.92
C ALA A 37 -0.52 -24.66 25.93
N GLY A 38 -0.92 -25.06 24.72
CA GLY A 38 0.02 -25.52 23.71
C GLY A 38 0.79 -24.35 23.12
N ASP A 39 2.01 -24.60 22.64
CA ASP A 39 2.85 -23.58 22.01
C ASP A 39 2.56 -23.49 20.50
N PRO A 40 1.88 -22.42 20.01
CA PRO A 40 1.55 -22.28 18.59
C PRO A 40 2.79 -22.14 17.69
N THR A 41 3.96 -21.81 18.25
CA THR A 41 5.21 -21.71 17.50
C THR A 41 5.76 -23.08 17.08
N LYS A 42 5.25 -24.18 17.64
CA LYS A 42 5.62 -25.57 17.29
C LYS A 42 4.75 -26.19 16.21
N LEU A 43 3.65 -25.54 15.82
CA LEU A 43 2.78 -26.06 14.76
C LEU A 43 3.56 -26.17 13.46
N ALA A 44 3.27 -27.22 12.68
CA ALA A 44 3.83 -27.36 11.34
C ALA A 44 3.38 -26.20 10.42
N ALA A 45 4.16 -25.96 9.37
CA ALA A 45 3.80 -25.01 8.31
C ALA A 45 2.51 -25.46 7.60
N LEU A 46 1.73 -24.48 7.13
CA LEU A 46 0.58 -24.76 6.29
C LEU A 46 1.04 -25.40 4.96
N PRO A 47 0.30 -26.39 4.42
CA PRO A 47 0.64 -27.00 3.15
C PRO A 47 0.45 -26.01 1.99
N SER A 48 1.38 -26.03 1.03
CA SER A 48 1.32 -25.23 -0.19
C SER A 48 0.14 -25.63 -1.08
N SER A 49 -0.20 -24.75 -2.02
CA SER A 49 -1.15 -25.05 -3.11
C SER A 49 -0.40 -25.23 -4.44
N ALA A 50 -0.90 -26.08 -5.32
CA ALA A 50 -0.29 -26.32 -6.64
C ALA A 50 -0.81 -25.37 -7.74
N ALA A 51 -1.58 -24.34 -7.37
CA ALA A 51 -2.15 -23.41 -8.34
C ALA A 51 -1.07 -22.61 -9.09
N THR A 52 -1.29 -22.38 -10.38
CA THR A 52 -0.41 -21.65 -11.30
C THR A 52 -1.09 -20.37 -11.81
N GLY A 53 -0.41 -19.62 -12.67
CA GLY A 53 -0.90 -18.37 -13.27
C GLY A 53 0.04 -17.20 -12.98
N GLU A 54 -0.41 -15.99 -13.32
CA GLU A 54 0.34 -14.78 -13.03
C GLU A 54 0.41 -14.54 -11.52
N ARG A 55 1.59 -14.13 -11.05
CA ARG A 55 1.80 -13.76 -9.65
C ARG A 55 1.17 -12.40 -9.33
N VAL A 56 1.43 -11.43 -10.19
CA VAL A 56 0.89 -10.06 -10.10
C VAL A 56 -0.34 -9.98 -11.00
N PRO A 57 -1.50 -9.50 -10.50
CA PRO A 57 -2.69 -9.38 -11.32
C PRO A 57 -2.46 -8.60 -12.61
N ALA A 58 -2.75 -9.23 -13.75
CA ALA A 58 -2.70 -8.55 -15.04
C ALA A 58 -3.98 -7.72 -15.26
N SER A 59 -3.80 -6.44 -15.53
CA SER A 59 -4.89 -5.51 -15.89
C SER A 59 -4.62 -4.93 -17.27
N TYR A 60 -5.61 -4.98 -18.16
CA TYR A 60 -5.42 -4.64 -19.58
C TYR A 60 -6.25 -3.44 -20.07
N GLY A 61 -7.06 -2.83 -19.18
CA GLY A 61 -8.02 -1.78 -19.52
C GLY A 61 -7.50 -0.35 -19.45
N ALA A 62 -6.26 -0.12 -18.98
CA ALA A 62 -5.71 1.23 -18.83
C ALA A 62 -5.46 1.89 -20.19
N VAL A 63 -5.94 3.13 -20.34
CA VAL A 63 -5.75 3.96 -21.53
C VAL A 63 -5.08 5.27 -21.14
N ILE A 64 -3.88 5.48 -21.66
CA ILE A 64 -3.06 6.66 -21.40
C ILE A 64 -3.28 7.67 -22.50
N THR A 65 -3.68 8.86 -22.08
CA THR A 65 -3.89 10.06 -22.90
C THR A 65 -2.93 11.17 -22.43
N PRO A 66 -2.86 12.32 -23.12
CA PRO A 66 -1.95 13.40 -22.74
C PRO A 66 -2.20 13.97 -21.34
N THR A 67 -3.39 13.77 -20.79
CA THR A 67 -3.76 14.23 -19.43
C THR A 67 -3.70 13.13 -18.39
N SER A 68 -3.39 11.89 -18.77
CA SER A 68 -3.29 10.77 -17.84
C SER A 68 -1.99 10.87 -17.04
N PHE A 69 -2.09 10.77 -15.71
CA PHE A 69 -0.94 10.84 -14.81
C PHE A 69 -0.48 9.46 -14.30
N VAL A 70 -1.31 8.43 -14.45
CA VAL A 70 -1.05 7.08 -13.94
C VAL A 70 -1.52 6.01 -14.91
N SER A 71 -0.88 4.85 -14.84
CA SER A 71 -1.29 3.59 -15.46
C SER A 71 -1.36 2.51 -14.39
N THR A 72 -2.51 1.88 -14.25
CA THR A 72 -2.70 0.67 -13.44
C THR A 72 -2.38 -0.63 -14.18
N SER A 73 -1.64 -0.52 -15.28
CA SER A 73 -1.23 -1.63 -16.14
C SER A 73 0.25 -1.54 -16.51
N LEU A 74 0.91 -2.70 -16.58
CA LEU A 74 2.24 -2.86 -17.22
C LEU A 74 2.19 -2.90 -18.75
N SER A 75 0.98 -2.83 -19.32
CA SER A 75 0.74 -2.95 -20.74
C SER A 75 -0.44 -2.03 -21.14
N PRO A 76 -0.34 -0.71 -20.88
CA PRO A 76 -1.43 0.21 -21.20
C PRO A 76 -1.56 0.43 -22.71
N THR A 77 -2.71 0.97 -23.11
CA THR A 77 -2.90 1.53 -24.46
C THR A 77 -2.58 3.02 -24.45
N LEU A 78 -1.59 3.46 -25.22
CA LEU A 78 -1.35 4.87 -25.49
C LEU A 78 -2.34 5.34 -26.56
N SER A 79 -2.93 6.52 -26.39
CA SER A 79 -3.96 7.05 -27.29
C SER A 79 -3.83 8.56 -27.48
N VAL A 80 -4.09 9.02 -28.70
CA VAL A 80 -4.23 10.44 -29.05
C VAL A 80 -5.72 10.73 -29.29
N PRO A 81 -6.46 11.25 -28.29
CA PRO A 81 -7.88 11.53 -28.41
C PRO A 81 -8.18 12.48 -29.58
N GLY A 82 -9.15 12.13 -30.42
CA GLY A 82 -9.52 12.92 -31.61
C GLY A 82 -8.49 12.92 -32.74
N GLY A 83 -7.34 12.25 -32.58
CA GLY A 83 -6.33 12.09 -33.63
C GLY A 83 -6.87 11.24 -34.78
N THR A 84 -6.48 11.60 -36.00
CA THR A 84 -6.80 10.82 -37.21
C THR A 84 -5.52 10.38 -37.93
N GLY A 85 -5.60 9.32 -38.72
CA GLY A 85 -4.46 8.77 -39.46
C GLY A 85 -3.52 7.90 -38.62
N ALA A 86 -2.37 7.56 -39.20
CA ALA A 86 -1.34 6.74 -38.57
C ALA A 86 -0.46 7.58 -37.64
N TRP A 87 -0.24 7.11 -36.43
CA TRP A 87 0.62 7.74 -35.43
C TRP A 87 1.77 6.81 -35.06
N THR A 88 2.96 7.41 -34.90
CA THR A 88 4.13 6.74 -34.34
C THR A 88 4.31 7.23 -32.90
N PHE A 89 4.30 6.29 -31.95
CA PHE A 89 4.47 6.54 -30.53
C PHE A 89 5.90 6.19 -30.12
N ALA A 90 6.59 7.10 -29.45
CA ALA A 90 7.85 6.86 -28.77
C ALA A 90 7.61 6.91 -27.26
N LEU A 91 7.99 5.86 -26.56
CA LEU A 91 7.92 5.72 -25.11
C LEU A 91 9.35 5.64 -24.58
N SER A 92 9.69 6.51 -23.65
CA SER A 92 10.94 6.47 -22.90
C SER A 92 10.60 6.44 -21.41
N ASP A 93 11.56 6.06 -20.58
CA ASP A 93 11.40 6.37 -19.16
C ASP A 93 11.64 7.87 -18.92
N LEU A 94 11.59 8.31 -17.67
CA LEU A 94 11.81 9.72 -17.33
C LEU A 94 13.24 10.22 -17.69
N SER A 95 14.12 9.31 -18.10
CA SER A 95 15.51 9.61 -18.42
C SER A 95 15.69 10.48 -19.64
N ASP A 96 16.69 11.37 -19.56
CA ASP A 96 17.28 12.01 -20.75
C ASP A 96 18.23 11.01 -21.47
N GLY A 97 17.76 9.79 -21.74
CA GLY A 97 18.44 8.77 -22.56
C GLY A 97 19.50 7.90 -21.85
N LYS A 98 19.49 7.84 -20.51
CA LYS A 98 20.52 7.14 -19.71
C LYS A 98 20.09 5.78 -19.17
N SER A 99 18.84 5.38 -19.37
CA SER A 99 18.31 4.17 -18.78
C SER A 99 18.53 2.92 -19.62
N ALA A 100 18.46 1.76 -18.97
CA ALA A 100 18.41 0.47 -19.64
C ALA A 100 17.08 0.22 -20.37
N PHE A 101 16.02 0.99 -20.09
CA PHE A 101 14.74 0.87 -20.80
C PHE A 101 14.87 1.37 -22.24
N GLY A 102 15.57 2.49 -22.44
CA GLY A 102 15.76 3.14 -23.74
C GLY A 102 14.46 3.66 -24.36
N THR A 103 14.56 4.33 -25.51
CA THR A 103 13.36 4.74 -26.25
C THR A 103 12.80 3.58 -27.05
N LYS A 104 11.53 3.24 -26.83
CA LYS A 104 10.76 2.23 -27.56
C LYS A 104 9.80 2.92 -28.51
N THR A 105 9.79 2.49 -29.78
CA THR A 105 8.92 3.07 -30.80
C THR A 105 7.89 2.06 -31.26
N TYR A 106 6.64 2.48 -31.34
CA TYR A 106 5.50 1.70 -31.80
C TYR A 106 4.83 2.47 -32.93
N SER A 107 4.73 1.87 -34.12
CA SER A 107 4.06 2.49 -35.27
C SER A 107 2.80 1.72 -35.60
N GLU A 108 1.66 2.39 -35.56
CA GLU A 108 0.35 1.79 -35.83
C GLU A 108 -0.39 2.57 -36.91
N THR A 109 -1.35 1.92 -37.57
CA THR A 109 -2.19 2.55 -38.60
C THR A 109 -3.27 3.48 -38.03
N GLY A 110 -3.44 3.51 -36.71
CA GLY A 110 -4.42 4.34 -36.00
C GLY A 110 -3.81 5.37 -35.05
N ASN A 111 -4.67 5.95 -34.21
CA ASN A 111 -4.33 6.97 -33.20
C ASN A 111 -4.07 6.37 -31.81
N SER A 112 -3.84 5.07 -31.70
CA SER A 112 -3.53 4.38 -30.45
C SER A 112 -2.63 3.18 -30.67
N THR A 113 -1.84 2.81 -29.66
CA THR A 113 -1.00 1.61 -29.66
C THR A 113 -0.97 0.97 -28.28
N ARG A 114 -0.92 -0.37 -28.23
CA ARG A 114 -0.80 -1.11 -26.97
C ARG A 114 0.68 -1.35 -26.67
N VAL A 115 1.15 -0.91 -25.51
CA VAL A 115 2.49 -1.26 -25.03
C VAL A 115 2.52 -2.76 -24.77
N PRO A 116 3.37 -3.56 -25.44
CA PRO A 116 3.37 -5.01 -25.28
C PRO A 116 3.67 -5.46 -23.85
N THR A 117 3.05 -6.55 -23.41
CA THR A 117 3.44 -7.23 -22.17
C THR A 117 4.93 -7.60 -22.24
N GLY A 118 5.67 -7.38 -21.15
CA GLY A 118 7.12 -7.61 -21.14
C GLY A 118 7.95 -6.50 -21.80
N ALA A 119 7.34 -5.39 -22.21
CA ALA A 119 8.08 -4.20 -22.65
C ALA A 119 8.95 -3.59 -21.54
N GLY A 120 8.94 -4.10 -20.31
CA GLY A 120 9.81 -3.63 -19.23
C GLY A 120 9.27 -2.41 -18.48
N LEU A 121 7.97 -2.14 -18.57
CA LEU A 121 7.31 -1.26 -17.62
C LEU A 121 7.36 -1.89 -16.23
N GLN A 122 7.57 -1.08 -15.19
CA GLN A 122 7.75 -1.53 -13.82
C GLN A 122 6.92 -0.69 -12.85
N GLN A 123 6.38 -1.32 -11.81
CA GLN A 123 5.69 -0.66 -10.70
C GLN A 123 6.55 0.46 -10.10
N GLY A 124 5.95 1.64 -9.90
CA GLY A 124 6.59 2.81 -9.29
C GLY A 124 7.45 3.65 -10.23
N ASN A 125 7.70 3.22 -11.47
CA ASN A 125 8.49 3.98 -12.44
C ASN A 125 7.63 4.97 -13.23
N VAL A 126 8.23 6.08 -13.66
CA VAL A 126 7.61 7.09 -14.52
C VAL A 126 8.14 6.99 -15.94
N TYR A 127 7.21 7.12 -16.89
CA TYR A 127 7.50 7.07 -18.31
C TYR A 127 7.00 8.33 -19.01
N THR A 128 7.74 8.76 -20.04
CA THR A 128 7.37 9.84 -20.94
C THR A 128 7.04 9.25 -22.30
N TRP A 129 6.03 9.80 -22.96
CA TRP A 129 5.68 9.37 -24.31
C TRP A 129 5.38 10.54 -25.22
N THR A 130 5.71 10.37 -26.49
CA THR A 130 5.37 11.31 -27.57
C THR A 130 4.77 10.53 -28.72
N ALA A 131 3.85 11.15 -29.45
CA ALA A 131 3.25 10.62 -30.65
C ALA A 131 3.31 11.68 -31.74
N THR A 132 3.70 11.23 -32.93
CA THR A 132 3.85 12.09 -34.11
C THR A 132 3.07 11.51 -35.28
N SER A 133 2.44 12.39 -36.07
CA SER A 133 1.80 12.05 -37.34
C SER A 133 2.08 13.14 -38.36
N ALA A 134 2.16 12.78 -39.64
CA ALA A 134 2.46 13.72 -40.71
C ALA A 134 1.39 14.82 -40.80
N GLY A 135 1.83 16.09 -40.77
CA GLY A 135 0.94 17.25 -40.86
C GLY A 135 0.16 17.56 -39.59
N GLN A 136 0.44 16.88 -38.47
CA GLN A 136 -0.17 17.13 -37.17
C GLN A 136 0.89 17.50 -36.13
N ASN A 137 0.49 18.24 -35.10
CA ASN A 137 1.38 18.56 -33.99
C ASN A 137 1.72 17.29 -33.20
N ALA A 138 2.94 17.21 -32.70
CA ALA A 138 3.32 16.18 -31.76
C ALA A 138 2.47 16.30 -30.48
N VAL A 139 2.06 15.17 -29.95
CA VAL A 139 1.28 15.06 -28.71
C VAL A 139 2.04 14.15 -27.76
N GLY A 140 1.97 14.38 -26.45
CA GLY A 140 2.66 13.54 -25.50
C GLY A 140 2.30 13.86 -24.07
N GLY A 141 2.90 13.11 -23.15
CA GLY A 141 2.73 13.31 -21.72
C GLY A 141 3.62 12.38 -20.89
N SER A 142 3.37 12.36 -19.60
CA SER A 142 4.03 11.44 -18.67
C SER A 142 3.06 10.76 -17.74
N PHE A 143 3.37 9.52 -17.35
CA PHE A 143 2.56 8.76 -16.41
C PHE A 143 3.44 7.89 -15.52
N MET A 144 2.99 7.67 -14.28
CA MET A 144 3.53 6.68 -13.37
C MET A 144 2.84 5.33 -13.60
N VAL A 145 3.56 4.23 -13.46
CA VAL A 145 2.93 2.90 -13.35
C VAL A 145 2.65 2.62 -11.88
N ASP A 146 1.38 2.51 -11.52
CA ASP A 146 0.93 2.12 -10.19
C ASP A 146 -0.20 1.09 -10.27
N LEU A 147 0.17 -0.18 -10.15
CA LEU A 147 -0.71 -1.34 -10.13
C LEU A 147 -1.51 -1.44 -8.82
N GLN A 148 -1.08 -0.76 -7.77
CA GLN A 148 -1.62 -0.89 -6.42
C GLN A 148 -2.66 0.16 -6.12
N MET A 149 -2.45 1.43 -6.51
CA MET A 149 -3.37 2.55 -6.23
C MET A 149 -4.03 2.43 -4.84
N SER A 150 -3.21 2.17 -3.82
CA SER A 150 -3.62 1.52 -2.57
C SER A 150 -4.60 2.35 -1.73
N GLU A 151 -4.66 3.67 -1.97
CA GLU A 151 -5.49 4.61 -1.22
C GLU A 151 -6.91 4.79 -1.77
N VAL A 152 -7.18 4.32 -2.99
CA VAL A 152 -8.42 4.66 -3.73
C VAL A 152 -9.26 3.45 -4.12
N GLN A 153 -8.70 2.24 -3.99
CA GLN A 153 -9.43 1.00 -4.21
C GLN A 153 -10.40 0.72 -3.05
N GLN A 154 -11.53 0.08 -3.37
CA GLN A 154 -12.33 -0.60 -2.36
C GLN A 154 -11.70 -1.95 -2.03
N PHE A 155 -11.81 -2.36 -0.78
CA PHE A 155 -11.28 -3.63 -0.30
C PHE A 155 -12.39 -4.49 0.27
N ASP A 156 -12.29 -5.78 0.02
CA ASP A 156 -13.00 -6.81 0.78
C ASP A 156 -12.00 -7.57 1.65
N SER A 157 -12.33 -7.80 2.92
CA SER A 157 -11.40 -8.37 3.89
C SER A 157 -11.98 -9.62 4.54
N GLY A 158 -11.17 -10.67 4.65
CA GLY A 158 -11.53 -11.91 5.34
C GLY A 158 -10.28 -12.70 5.70
N GLY A 159 -10.30 -13.37 6.86
CA GLY A 159 -9.22 -14.30 7.21
C GLY A 159 -7.82 -13.68 7.36
N GLY A 160 -7.73 -12.36 7.57
CA GLY A 160 -6.45 -11.63 7.63
C GLY A 160 -5.86 -11.27 6.26
N VAL A 161 -6.62 -11.43 5.18
CA VAL A 161 -6.25 -11.00 3.81
C VAL A 161 -7.24 -9.93 3.35
N ASN A 162 -6.74 -8.91 2.66
CA ASN A 162 -7.54 -7.89 2.01
C ASN A 162 -7.42 -8.05 0.49
N ILE A 163 -8.54 -8.02 -0.21
CA ILE A 163 -8.66 -8.18 -1.64
C ILE A 163 -9.06 -6.84 -2.22
N ALA A 164 -8.18 -6.28 -3.02
CA ALA A 164 -8.39 -5.01 -3.68
C ALA A 164 -9.33 -5.21 -4.87
N LEU A 165 -10.53 -4.65 -4.82
CA LEU A 165 -11.62 -5.05 -5.73
C LEU A 165 -11.41 -4.59 -7.17
N SER A 166 -10.64 -3.54 -7.43
CA SER A 166 -10.39 -3.07 -8.82
C SER A 166 -9.28 -3.87 -9.51
N SER A 167 -8.20 -4.12 -8.79
CA SER A 167 -7.04 -4.87 -9.27
C SER A 167 -7.23 -6.40 -9.19
N GLY A 168 -8.01 -6.88 -8.22
CA GLY A 168 -8.10 -8.29 -7.84
C GLY A 168 -6.91 -8.79 -7.02
N GLU A 169 -6.06 -7.90 -6.52
CA GLU A 169 -4.83 -8.25 -5.80
C GLU A 169 -5.11 -8.63 -4.33
N ALA A 170 -4.53 -9.74 -3.87
CA ALA A 170 -4.51 -10.12 -2.46
C ALA A 170 -3.37 -9.42 -1.73
N SER A 171 -3.68 -8.87 -0.55
CA SER A 171 -2.72 -8.21 0.32
C SER A 171 -2.87 -8.65 1.76
N LEU A 172 -1.77 -8.67 2.51
CA LEU A 172 -1.75 -8.97 3.93
C LEU A 172 -0.87 -7.93 4.62
N ALA A 173 -1.38 -7.37 5.72
CA ALA A 173 -0.63 -6.47 6.56
C ALA A 173 -0.57 -7.07 7.97
N TRP A 174 0.62 -7.04 8.55
CA TRP A 174 0.87 -7.46 9.92
C TRP A 174 1.71 -6.40 10.61
N SER A 175 1.42 -6.11 11.86
CA SER A 175 2.26 -5.25 12.70
C SER A 175 2.68 -6.01 13.94
N SER A 176 3.91 -5.79 14.37
CA SER A 176 4.33 -6.19 15.70
C SER A 176 3.53 -5.45 16.77
N HIS A 177 3.60 -5.92 18.01
CA HIS A 177 3.32 -5.05 19.14
C HIS A 177 4.20 -3.79 19.08
N SER A 178 3.79 -2.81 19.89
CA SER A 178 4.40 -1.49 19.87
C SER A 178 4.81 -1.07 21.28
N MET A 179 5.88 -0.30 21.37
CA MET A 179 6.43 0.20 22.63
C MET A 179 6.34 1.72 22.69
N GLY A 180 6.23 2.27 23.89
CA GLY A 180 6.40 3.70 24.11
C GLY A 180 7.87 4.11 23.98
N ALA A 181 8.15 5.11 23.14
CA ALA A 181 9.40 5.84 23.06
C ALA A 181 9.13 7.33 23.34
N LEU A 182 10.18 8.10 23.63
CA LEU A 182 10.06 9.55 23.76
C LEU A 182 9.51 10.25 22.49
N PRO A 183 9.90 9.88 21.25
CA PRO A 183 9.28 10.37 20.01
C PRO A 183 7.82 9.93 19.80
N GLY A 184 7.32 8.96 20.57
CA GLY A 184 6.02 8.31 20.35
C GLY A 184 6.12 6.79 20.34
N THR A 185 5.12 6.14 19.77
CA THR A 185 5.08 4.67 19.70
C THR A 185 6.03 4.13 18.63
N VAL A 186 6.81 3.10 18.97
CA VAL A 186 7.70 2.40 18.03
C VAL A 186 7.26 0.95 17.84
N GLY A 187 7.41 0.42 16.64
CA GLY A 187 7.14 -0.95 16.25
C GLY A 187 7.59 -1.16 14.81
N PHE A 188 7.22 -2.27 14.19
CA PHE A 188 7.41 -2.45 12.76
C PHE A 188 6.22 -3.17 12.12
N GLY A 189 6.03 -2.93 10.84
CA GLY A 189 5.02 -3.58 10.00
C GLY A 189 5.66 -4.41 8.91
N LEU A 190 4.97 -5.46 8.51
CA LEU A 190 5.26 -6.25 7.33
C LEU A 190 4.03 -6.26 6.44
N GLN A 191 4.21 -5.93 5.17
CA GLN A 191 3.14 -5.93 4.19
C GLN A 191 3.49 -6.85 3.02
N PHE A 192 2.58 -7.75 2.70
CA PHE A 192 2.64 -8.56 1.50
C PHE A 192 1.66 -8.02 0.46
N GLN A 193 2.18 -7.75 -0.74
CA GLN A 193 1.43 -7.58 -1.98
C GLN A 193 2.27 -8.15 -3.11
N PRO A 194 1.72 -9.01 -3.99
CA PRO A 194 2.46 -9.57 -5.12
C PRO A 194 3.20 -8.53 -5.97
N SER A 195 2.61 -7.34 -6.16
CA SER A 195 3.13 -6.21 -6.94
C SER A 195 4.20 -5.37 -6.21
N ASN A 196 4.46 -5.63 -4.93
CA ASN A 196 5.50 -4.89 -4.20
C ASN A 196 6.86 -5.02 -4.90
N PRO A 197 7.61 -3.93 -5.06
CA PRO A 197 8.97 -4.00 -5.59
C PRO A 197 9.84 -4.83 -4.66
N ASN A 198 10.85 -5.50 -5.23
CA ASN A 198 11.80 -6.27 -4.44
C ASN A 198 12.51 -5.38 -3.41
N GLU A 199 12.55 -5.84 -2.16
CA GLU A 199 13.21 -5.14 -1.06
C GLU A 199 14.33 -6.02 -0.48
N ILE A 200 15.51 -5.44 -0.28
CA ILE A 200 16.64 -6.20 0.25
C ILE A 200 16.36 -6.60 1.70
N GLY A 201 16.51 -7.89 1.98
CA GLY A 201 16.25 -8.45 3.31
C GLY A 201 14.80 -8.91 3.51
N MET A 202 13.96 -8.77 2.49
CA MET A 202 12.61 -9.32 2.44
C MET A 202 12.48 -10.24 1.22
N PRO A 203 11.66 -11.31 1.29
CA PRO A 203 11.29 -12.05 0.10
C PRO A 203 10.49 -11.17 -0.86
N ALA A 204 10.50 -11.52 -2.15
CA ALA A 204 9.72 -10.80 -3.14
C ALA A 204 8.24 -10.69 -2.71
N GLY A 205 7.60 -9.56 -2.98
CA GLY A 205 6.23 -9.27 -2.57
C GLY A 205 6.07 -8.79 -1.12
N TRP A 206 7.09 -8.95 -0.28
CA TRP A 206 7.09 -8.40 1.08
C TRP A 206 7.84 -7.08 1.15
N SER A 207 7.31 -6.15 1.95
CA SER A 207 7.99 -4.92 2.34
C SER A 207 8.03 -4.77 3.86
N LEU A 208 9.08 -4.12 4.36
CA LEU A 208 9.25 -3.79 5.77
C LEU A 208 8.94 -2.31 6.00
N GLN A 209 8.04 -2.06 6.93
CA GLN A 209 7.69 -0.71 7.38
C GLN A 209 8.29 -0.50 8.77
N ALA A 210 9.45 0.16 8.82
CA ALA A 210 10.01 0.60 10.09
C ALA A 210 9.18 1.77 10.65
N ALA A 211 9.02 1.84 11.98
CA ALA A 211 8.37 2.97 12.61
C ALA A 211 9.06 4.29 12.25
N SER A 212 8.30 5.17 11.60
CA SER A 212 8.69 6.52 11.23
C SER A 212 7.44 7.41 11.24
N SER A 213 7.57 8.63 11.74
CA SER A 213 6.54 9.66 11.62
C SER A 213 6.63 10.43 10.29
N PHE A 214 7.65 10.16 9.48
CA PHE A 214 7.85 10.79 8.18
C PHE A 214 7.06 10.08 7.08
N PRO A 215 6.38 10.80 6.17
CA PRO A 215 5.52 10.19 5.15
C PRO A 215 6.27 9.38 4.10
N TYR A 216 7.59 9.54 3.99
CA TYR A 216 8.43 8.81 3.03
C TYR A 216 9.36 7.84 3.74
N THR A 217 9.48 6.63 3.20
CA THR A 217 10.32 5.56 3.77
C THR A 217 11.64 5.41 3.02
N ARG A 218 11.66 5.77 1.74
CA ARG A 218 12.80 5.55 0.86
C ARG A 218 12.94 6.63 -0.19
N LEU A 219 14.18 6.85 -0.60
CA LEU A 219 14.55 7.64 -1.77
C LEU A 219 15.19 6.68 -2.78
N ASN A 220 14.77 6.73 -4.04
CA ASN A 220 15.43 6.02 -5.12
C ASN A 220 16.05 7.04 -6.07
N GLN A 221 17.35 6.96 -6.27
CA GLN A 221 18.06 7.61 -7.36
C GLN A 221 18.20 6.61 -8.49
N TRP A 222 17.62 6.94 -9.64
CA TRP A 222 17.76 6.10 -10.82
C TRP A 222 18.97 6.53 -11.66
N ALA A 223 19.44 5.63 -12.52
CA ALA A 223 20.61 5.85 -13.38
C ALA A 223 20.44 7.06 -14.33
N ASP A 224 19.21 7.53 -14.49
CA ASP A 224 18.87 8.68 -15.29
C ASP A 224 19.06 10.04 -14.60
N GLY A 225 19.39 10.04 -13.30
CA GLY A 225 19.50 11.25 -12.50
C GLY A 225 18.17 11.74 -11.94
N SER A 226 17.05 11.07 -12.25
CA SER A 226 15.79 11.31 -11.56
C SER A 226 15.84 10.71 -10.16
N VAL A 227 15.05 11.31 -9.27
CA VAL A 227 14.93 10.87 -7.88
C VAL A 227 13.47 10.68 -7.53
N GLY A 228 13.15 9.60 -6.84
CA GLY A 228 11.81 9.26 -6.41
C GLY A 228 11.74 9.13 -4.91
N LEU A 229 10.80 9.82 -4.29
CA LEU A 229 10.46 9.64 -2.89
C LEU A 229 9.31 8.66 -2.78
N ILE A 230 9.54 7.56 -2.08
CA ILE A 230 8.57 6.48 -1.91
C ILE A 230 7.90 6.67 -0.56
N SER A 231 6.60 6.86 -0.60
CA SER A 231 5.75 7.03 0.57
C SER A 231 5.53 5.70 1.29
N THR A 232 5.10 5.75 2.56
CA THR A 232 4.70 4.58 3.35
C THR A 232 3.59 3.75 2.67
N ASN A 233 2.78 4.38 1.81
CA ASN A 233 1.70 3.73 1.06
C ASN A 233 2.14 3.16 -0.31
N GLY A 234 3.42 3.28 -0.67
CA GLY A 234 3.96 2.83 -1.96
C GLY A 234 3.92 3.87 -3.09
N SER A 235 3.21 4.99 -2.93
CA SER A 235 3.18 6.06 -3.93
C SER A 235 4.55 6.71 -4.10
N VAL A 236 4.85 7.15 -5.31
CA VAL A 236 6.17 7.70 -5.66
C VAL A 236 6.03 9.15 -6.13
N ALA A 237 6.67 10.08 -5.42
CA ALA A 237 6.84 11.45 -5.87
C ALA A 237 8.16 11.57 -6.63
N ASN A 238 8.10 11.95 -7.91
CA ASN A 238 9.25 11.92 -8.81
C ASN A 238 9.82 13.32 -9.06
N TYR A 239 11.14 13.39 -9.21
CA TYR A 239 11.90 14.63 -9.34
C TYR A 239 12.98 14.52 -10.41
N ARG A 240 13.31 15.64 -11.05
CA ARG A 240 14.46 15.81 -11.94
C ARG A 240 15.52 16.72 -11.29
N GLU A 241 16.77 16.47 -11.60
CA GLU A 241 17.87 17.31 -11.14
C GLU A 241 17.73 18.75 -11.69
N GLY A 242 17.87 19.73 -10.82
CA GLY A 242 17.89 21.16 -11.13
C GLY A 242 19.25 21.80 -10.84
N ALA A 243 19.31 23.13 -10.92
CA ALA A 243 20.57 23.85 -10.65
C ALA A 243 20.98 23.76 -9.18
N GLY A 244 22.29 23.70 -8.92
CA GLY A 244 22.83 23.81 -7.55
C GLY A 244 22.45 22.67 -6.59
N GLY A 245 22.10 21.49 -7.10
CA GLY A 245 21.75 20.32 -6.29
C GLY A 245 20.30 20.28 -5.78
N SER A 246 19.46 21.25 -6.18
CA SER A 246 18.01 21.20 -5.95
C SER A 246 17.34 20.23 -6.92
N PHE A 247 16.26 19.59 -6.49
CA PHE A 247 15.46 18.71 -7.33
C PHE A 247 14.07 19.31 -7.60
N ASN A 248 13.70 19.34 -8.87
CA ASN A 248 12.44 19.88 -9.34
C ASN A 248 11.40 18.75 -9.43
N PRO A 249 10.25 18.85 -8.73
CA PRO A 249 9.20 17.85 -8.83
C PRO A 249 8.63 17.79 -10.25
N VAL A 250 8.35 16.59 -10.73
CA VAL A 250 7.76 16.36 -12.05
C VAL A 250 6.24 16.37 -11.93
N GLN A 251 5.59 17.22 -12.73
CA GLN A 251 4.15 17.19 -12.92
C GLN A 251 3.82 16.06 -13.90
N LEU A 252 3.16 15.01 -13.40
CA LEU A 252 2.64 13.94 -14.24
C LEU A 252 1.52 14.49 -15.16
N GLY A 253 1.30 13.84 -16.30
CA GLY A 253 0.46 14.35 -17.39
C GLY A 253 1.27 15.22 -18.35
N THR A 254 1.81 16.36 -17.91
CA THR A 254 2.50 17.32 -18.81
C THR A 254 4.02 17.17 -18.86
N SER A 255 4.62 16.51 -17.86
CA SER A 255 6.09 16.41 -17.65
C SER A 255 6.78 17.73 -17.29
N ASP A 256 6.02 18.79 -17.00
CA ASP A 256 6.57 20.08 -16.58
C ASP A 256 7.08 20.05 -15.13
N VAL A 257 7.78 21.10 -14.71
CA VAL A 257 8.12 21.30 -13.30
C VAL A 257 6.87 21.67 -12.52
N ASN A 258 6.56 20.91 -11.46
CA ASN A 258 5.48 21.27 -10.57
C ASN A 258 5.88 22.48 -9.69
N SER A 259 5.22 23.61 -9.91
CA SER A 259 5.50 24.88 -9.23
C SER A 259 4.47 25.27 -8.16
N ASN A 260 3.50 24.38 -7.86
CA ASN A 260 2.41 24.69 -6.92
C ASN A 260 2.83 24.67 -5.43
N GLY A 261 4.08 24.31 -5.13
CA GLY A 261 4.62 24.29 -3.77
C GLY A 261 4.07 23.16 -2.87
N LEU A 262 3.39 22.16 -3.44
CA LEU A 262 2.81 21.03 -2.70
C LEU A 262 3.73 19.82 -2.64
N ALA A 263 4.62 19.68 -3.61
CA ALA A 263 5.65 18.66 -3.55
C ALA A 263 6.66 19.00 -2.43
N PRO A 264 7.16 17.99 -1.70
CA PRO A 264 8.29 18.16 -0.80
C PRO A 264 9.47 18.84 -1.50
N VAL A 265 10.20 19.67 -0.77
CA VAL A 265 11.45 20.25 -1.26
C VAL A 265 12.55 19.20 -1.10
N LEU A 266 13.18 18.79 -2.19
CA LEU A 266 14.26 17.82 -2.23
C LEU A 266 15.58 18.51 -2.64
N ILE A 267 16.62 18.33 -1.82
CA ILE A 267 17.96 18.91 -2.04
C ILE A 267 19.01 17.83 -1.80
N ARG A 268 20.01 17.73 -2.68
CA ARG A 268 21.23 16.95 -2.43
C ARG A 268 22.24 17.80 -1.68
N ASN A 269 22.64 17.32 -0.51
CA ASN A 269 23.61 17.96 0.37
C ASN A 269 25.04 17.72 -0.16
N ALA A 270 26.00 18.56 0.28
CA ALA A 270 27.40 18.46 -0.14
C ALA A 270 28.08 17.16 0.30
N ASP A 271 27.58 16.51 1.36
CA ASP A 271 28.06 15.21 1.85
C ASP A 271 27.48 14.02 1.07
N GLY A 272 26.64 14.27 0.05
CA GLY A 272 26.00 13.25 -0.78
C GLY A 272 24.67 12.71 -0.24
N THR A 273 24.23 13.14 0.95
CA THR A 273 22.90 12.83 1.48
C THR A 273 21.82 13.70 0.83
N TYR A 274 20.55 13.37 1.05
CA TYR A 274 19.41 14.12 0.51
C TYR A 274 18.52 14.63 1.64
N SER A 275 18.23 15.92 1.64
CA SER A 275 17.26 16.54 2.54
C SER A 275 15.90 16.62 1.87
N VAL A 276 14.88 16.05 2.50
CA VAL A 276 13.48 16.13 2.07
C VAL A 276 12.70 16.94 3.10
N THR A 277 12.19 18.09 2.70
CA THR A 277 11.40 18.97 3.58
C THR A 277 9.94 18.96 3.16
N THR A 278 9.08 18.58 4.09
CA THR A 278 7.62 18.65 3.99
C THR A 278 7.12 19.86 4.79
N LYS A 279 5.80 20.10 4.80
CA LYS A 279 5.19 21.18 5.59
C LYS A 279 5.43 21.04 7.11
N SER A 280 5.67 19.83 7.61
CA SER A 280 5.74 19.56 9.06
C SER A 280 7.11 19.09 9.55
N SER A 281 7.98 18.61 8.66
CA SER A 281 9.22 17.93 9.04
C SER A 281 10.23 17.87 7.89
N THR A 282 11.50 17.74 8.24
CA THR A 282 12.61 17.47 7.32
C THR A 282 13.27 16.15 7.66
N ALA A 283 13.39 15.25 6.68
CA ALA A 283 14.16 14.01 6.81
C ALA A 283 15.43 14.07 5.97
N VAL A 284 16.49 13.44 6.47
CA VAL A 284 17.72 13.20 5.72
C VAL A 284 17.73 11.75 5.26
N PHE A 285 17.98 11.54 3.98
CA PHE A 285 18.17 10.24 3.36
C PHE A 285 19.66 10.05 3.05
N ALA A 286 20.24 8.97 3.55
CA ALA A 286 21.60 8.58 3.21
C ALA A 286 21.56 7.44 2.19
N LEU A 287 22.30 7.58 1.09
CA LEU A 287 22.46 6.51 0.12
C LEU A 287 23.19 5.32 0.76
N ASP A 288 22.69 4.12 0.48
CA ASP A 288 23.29 2.87 0.93
C ASP A 288 24.12 2.24 -0.19
N GLY A 289 25.43 2.46 -0.11
CA GLY A 289 26.38 2.05 -1.13
C GLY A 289 26.09 2.69 -2.50
N ASP A 290 26.36 1.93 -3.57
CA ASP A 290 26.23 2.39 -4.96
C ASP A 290 24.88 2.01 -5.59
N THR A 291 23.90 1.58 -4.80
CA THR A 291 22.61 1.08 -5.30
C THR A 291 21.67 2.18 -5.80
N GLY A 292 21.99 3.44 -5.50
CA GLY A 292 21.09 4.58 -5.71
C GLY A 292 19.93 4.62 -4.71
N VAL A 293 19.83 3.69 -3.76
CA VAL A 293 18.76 3.68 -2.76
C VAL A 293 19.20 4.43 -1.51
N GLY A 294 18.42 5.42 -1.10
CA GLY A 294 18.58 6.17 0.13
C GLY A 294 17.53 5.82 1.17
N TYR A 295 17.95 5.71 2.41
CA TYR A 295 17.08 5.42 3.55
C TYR A 295 17.10 6.57 4.54
N VAL A 296 15.97 6.77 5.23
CA VAL A 296 15.86 7.77 6.29
C VAL A 296 16.95 7.50 7.33
N SER A 297 17.84 8.46 7.54
CA SER A 297 18.87 8.42 8.57
C SER A 297 18.48 9.23 9.80
N SER A 298 17.76 10.33 9.58
CA SER A 298 17.27 11.21 10.64
C SER A 298 16.04 12.01 10.18
N ILE A 299 15.23 12.44 11.14
CA ILE A 299 14.07 13.31 10.93
C ILE A 299 14.15 14.44 11.95
N SER A 300 13.76 15.64 11.54
CA SER A 300 13.69 16.84 12.39
C SER A 300 12.37 17.58 12.16
N GLY A 301 11.81 18.20 13.20
CA GLY A 301 10.52 18.90 13.14
C GLY A 301 10.26 19.75 14.38
N LYS A 302 9.22 20.60 14.32
CA LYS A 302 8.94 21.66 15.32
C LYS A 302 8.66 21.13 16.74
N ASP A 303 8.22 19.89 16.90
CA ASP A 303 7.75 19.33 18.18
C ASP A 303 8.17 17.85 18.43
N ASN A 304 9.46 17.52 18.54
CA ASN A 304 10.05 16.40 19.35
C ASN A 304 11.32 15.76 18.74
N PRO A 305 12.21 15.15 19.55
CA PRO A 305 13.21 14.19 19.06
C PRO A 305 12.53 13.11 18.22
N MET A 306 13.19 12.60 17.18
CA MET A 306 12.63 11.62 16.22
C MET A 306 13.47 10.34 16.20
N LEU A 307 12.86 9.19 15.90
CA LEU A 307 13.56 7.91 15.84
C LEU A 307 14.72 7.96 14.82
N GLY A 308 15.91 7.53 15.25
CA GLY A 308 17.05 7.30 14.37
C GLY A 308 16.93 5.93 13.70
N GLN A 309 17.40 5.80 12.47
CA GLN A 309 17.45 4.51 11.78
C GLN A 309 18.85 4.25 11.23
N LYS A 310 19.34 3.03 11.41
CA LYS A 310 20.62 2.59 10.87
C LYS A 310 20.39 1.56 9.78
N TRP A 311 20.99 1.79 8.61
CA TRP A 311 20.88 0.92 7.44
C TRP A 311 22.25 0.40 7.01
N THR A 312 22.31 -0.79 6.44
CA THR A 312 23.53 -1.37 5.86
C THR A 312 23.17 -2.36 4.75
N GLY A 313 23.65 -2.12 3.53
CA GLY A 313 23.45 -3.03 2.40
C GLY A 313 21.97 -3.26 2.06
N GLY A 314 21.15 -2.22 2.16
CA GLY A 314 19.71 -2.20 1.88
C GLY A 314 18.83 -2.67 3.05
N ARG A 315 19.42 -2.91 4.22
CA ARG A 315 18.74 -3.55 5.36
C ARG A 315 18.80 -2.68 6.60
N ILE A 316 17.65 -2.46 7.23
CA ILE A 316 17.60 -1.79 8.52
C ILE A 316 18.27 -2.67 9.57
N GLN A 317 19.25 -2.14 10.26
CA GLN A 317 19.93 -2.81 11.36
C GLN A 317 19.22 -2.49 12.67
N SER A 318 18.77 -1.24 12.81
CA SER A 318 18.14 -0.78 14.03
C SER A 318 17.32 0.50 13.91
N VAL A 319 16.40 0.66 14.86
CA VAL A 319 15.65 1.89 15.12
C VAL A 319 15.94 2.33 16.56
N SER A 320 16.44 3.55 16.74
CA SER A 320 16.86 4.05 18.05
C SER A 320 16.05 5.26 18.49
N ASP A 321 15.76 5.33 19.80
CA ASP A 321 15.30 6.55 20.45
C ASP A 321 16.51 7.43 20.77
N PRO A 322 16.68 8.59 20.11
CA PRO A 322 17.89 9.40 20.26
C PRO A 322 18.05 10.01 21.65
N VAL A 323 16.99 10.07 22.46
CA VAL A 323 17.06 10.66 23.80
C VAL A 323 17.36 9.60 24.86
N SER A 324 16.75 8.43 24.78
CA SER A 324 17.00 7.36 25.76
C SER A 324 18.15 6.43 25.37
N GLY A 325 18.59 6.45 24.11
CA GLY A 325 19.60 5.53 23.56
C GLY A 325 19.10 4.08 23.42
N ARG A 326 17.81 3.83 23.64
CA ARG A 326 17.18 2.51 23.48
C ARG A 326 17.02 2.17 22.00
N GLU A 327 17.12 0.88 21.68
CA GLU A 327 17.19 0.43 20.29
C GLU A 327 16.37 -0.85 20.06
N ILE A 328 15.66 -0.89 18.91
CA ILE A 328 15.12 -2.11 18.32
C ILE A 328 16.16 -2.62 17.33
N THR A 329 16.52 -3.90 17.40
CA THR A 329 17.51 -4.52 16.51
C THR A 329 16.87 -5.53 15.58
N PHE A 330 17.26 -5.49 14.30
CA PHE A 330 16.80 -6.39 13.25
C PHE A 330 17.89 -7.41 12.93
N VAL A 331 17.54 -8.70 12.95
CA VAL A 331 18.47 -9.82 12.75
C VAL A 331 18.09 -10.55 11.48
N TYR A 332 19.10 -10.82 10.64
CA TYR A 332 18.94 -11.44 9.33
C TYR A 332 19.53 -12.86 9.28
N GLY A 333 19.05 -13.66 8.32
CA GLY A 333 19.52 -15.01 8.03
C GLY A 333 21.03 -15.08 7.83
N GLY A 334 21.64 -16.18 8.30
CA GLY A 334 23.08 -16.28 8.52
C GLY A 334 23.54 -15.77 9.89
N GLY A 335 22.66 -15.13 10.66
CA GLY A 335 22.85 -14.76 12.07
C GLY A 335 22.10 -15.66 13.06
N ASN A 336 21.78 -15.11 14.25
CA ASN A 336 21.09 -15.80 15.35
C ASN A 336 19.57 -15.91 15.12
N CYS A 337 19.18 -16.59 14.04
CA CYS A 337 17.78 -16.81 13.72
C CYS A 337 17.16 -17.97 14.51
N PRO A 338 15.83 -17.93 14.77
CA PRO A 338 15.10 -19.07 15.30
C PRO A 338 15.30 -20.32 14.44
N LYS A 339 15.43 -21.48 15.08
CA LYS A 339 15.52 -22.75 14.36
C LYS A 339 14.17 -23.10 13.74
N PRO A 340 14.14 -23.55 12.47
CA PRO A 340 12.89 -23.93 11.83
C PRO A 340 12.26 -25.13 12.54
N VAL A 341 10.92 -25.11 12.62
CA VAL A 341 10.10 -26.26 13.02
C VAL A 341 9.60 -27.00 11.77
N THR A 342 8.90 -28.13 11.93
CA THR A 342 8.45 -28.97 10.81
C THR A 342 7.72 -28.17 9.72
N GLY A 343 8.14 -28.37 8.47
CA GLY A 343 7.57 -27.68 7.30
C GLY A 343 8.12 -26.27 7.03
N PHE A 344 8.88 -25.69 7.96
CA PHE A 344 9.61 -24.44 7.73
C PHE A 344 11.06 -24.71 7.30
N VAL A 345 11.63 -23.75 6.59
CA VAL A 345 13.04 -23.71 6.21
C VAL A 345 13.78 -22.63 7.01
N ALA A 346 15.10 -22.75 7.11
CA ALA A 346 15.92 -21.72 7.72
C ALA A 346 15.78 -20.40 6.93
N ALA A 347 15.80 -19.27 7.65
CA ALA A 347 15.81 -17.96 7.02
C ALA A 347 17.01 -17.86 6.05
N PRO A 348 16.78 -17.61 4.75
CA PRO A 348 17.88 -17.47 3.79
C PRO A 348 18.86 -16.38 4.21
N ALA A 349 20.12 -16.53 3.81
CA ALA A 349 21.16 -15.57 4.14
C ALA A 349 20.71 -14.14 3.76
N GLY A 350 20.69 -13.27 4.77
CA GLY A 350 20.30 -11.89 4.60
C GLY A 350 18.81 -11.57 4.64
N MET A 351 17.91 -12.52 4.91
CA MET A 351 16.47 -12.28 5.07
C MET A 351 16.08 -12.06 6.55
N LEU A 352 15.17 -11.12 6.85
CA LEU A 352 14.80 -10.74 8.22
C LEU A 352 14.18 -11.91 8.99
N CYS A 353 14.79 -12.36 10.09
CA CYS A 353 14.34 -13.55 10.81
C CYS A 353 13.90 -13.29 12.25
N LEU A 354 14.37 -12.19 12.86
CA LEU A 354 14.08 -11.86 14.25
C LEU A 354 14.22 -10.36 14.48
N VAL A 355 13.29 -9.77 15.21
CA VAL A 355 13.36 -8.40 15.71
C VAL A 355 13.39 -8.46 17.23
N LYS A 356 14.34 -7.74 17.83
CA LYS A 356 14.52 -7.64 19.28
C LYS A 356 14.16 -6.24 19.73
N PHE A 357 13.29 -6.16 20.72
CA PHE A 357 12.84 -4.91 21.32
C PHE A 357 13.66 -4.63 22.57
N TRP A 358 13.73 -3.35 22.98
CA TRP A 358 14.60 -2.94 24.09
C TRP A 358 14.10 -3.38 25.47
N ASP A 359 12.84 -3.79 25.59
CA ASP A 359 12.26 -4.34 26.82
C ASP A 359 12.51 -5.86 26.95
N GLY A 360 13.12 -6.49 25.93
CA GLY A 360 13.40 -7.91 25.87
C GLY A 360 12.30 -8.75 25.18
N SER A 361 11.21 -8.13 24.74
CA SER A 361 10.21 -8.75 23.88
C SER A 361 10.80 -9.00 22.47
N THR A 362 10.14 -9.85 21.67
CA THR A 362 10.66 -10.20 20.33
C THR A 362 9.55 -10.44 19.32
N SER A 363 9.88 -10.31 18.03
CA SER A 363 9.05 -10.86 16.95
C SER A 363 9.92 -11.74 16.06
N ALA A 364 9.43 -12.93 15.70
CA ALA A 364 10.16 -13.91 14.90
C ALA A 364 9.47 -14.16 13.55
N ILE A 365 10.29 -14.35 12.51
CA ILE A 365 9.84 -14.60 11.15
C ILE A 365 10.39 -15.95 10.73
N SER A 366 9.51 -16.87 10.33
CA SER A 366 9.88 -18.18 9.79
C SER A 366 9.47 -18.31 8.33
N TYR A 367 10.22 -19.12 7.59
CA TYR A 367 10.14 -19.20 6.14
C TYR A 367 9.62 -20.56 5.68
N VAL A 368 8.90 -20.56 4.58
CA VAL A 368 8.52 -21.78 3.84
C VAL A 368 9.17 -21.72 2.46
N ASP A 369 9.51 -22.88 1.91
CA ASP A 369 9.97 -22.97 0.53
C ASP A 369 8.77 -22.88 -0.42
N VAL A 370 8.86 -22.02 -1.43
CA VAL A 370 7.88 -21.92 -2.51
C VAL A 370 8.53 -22.55 -3.75
N PRO A 371 8.06 -23.72 -4.20
CA PRO A 371 8.70 -24.44 -5.31
C PRO A 371 8.89 -23.56 -6.54
N GLY A 372 10.13 -23.49 -7.04
CA GLY A 372 10.49 -22.69 -8.22
C GLY A 372 10.68 -21.19 -7.98
N LEU A 373 10.36 -20.67 -6.79
CA LEU A 373 10.49 -19.24 -6.45
C LEU A 373 11.43 -18.99 -5.26
N GLY A 374 11.70 -20.02 -4.46
CA GLY A 374 12.54 -19.92 -3.26
C GLY A 374 11.73 -19.60 -2.01
N ALA A 375 12.41 -19.20 -0.93
CA ALA A 375 11.77 -19.03 0.36
C ALA A 375 10.93 -17.74 0.47
N SER A 376 9.76 -17.85 1.10
CA SER A 376 8.88 -16.74 1.47
C SER A 376 8.47 -16.83 2.94
N ILE A 377 7.94 -15.76 3.52
CA ILE A 377 7.51 -15.74 4.93
C ILE A 377 6.29 -16.63 5.12
N GLY A 378 6.45 -17.72 5.86
CA GLY A 378 5.36 -18.66 6.16
C GLY A 378 4.77 -18.50 7.56
N ARG A 379 5.46 -17.81 8.47
CA ARG A 379 4.97 -17.55 9.82
C ARG A 379 5.51 -16.23 10.37
N LEU A 380 4.61 -15.48 10.98
CA LEU A 380 4.89 -14.29 11.77
C LEU A 380 4.52 -14.57 13.23
N VAL A 381 5.47 -14.38 14.12
CA VAL A 381 5.29 -14.59 15.56
C VAL A 381 5.57 -13.29 16.29
N ASP A 382 4.65 -12.90 17.17
CA ASP A 382 4.85 -11.79 18.10
C ASP A 382 4.88 -12.29 19.54
N PHE A 383 5.93 -11.93 20.28
CA PHE A 383 6.06 -12.13 21.71
C PHE A 383 6.05 -10.77 22.39
N PRO A 384 4.86 -10.21 22.73
CA PRO A 384 4.73 -8.87 23.28
C PRO A 384 5.25 -8.74 24.72
N GLU A 385 5.44 -9.87 25.41
CA GLU A 385 5.94 -9.90 26.78
C GLU A 385 7.38 -10.42 26.80
N ALA A 386 8.26 -9.69 27.47
CA ALA A 386 9.63 -10.14 27.70
C ALA A 386 9.62 -11.45 28.52
N GLN A 387 10.19 -12.52 27.96
CA GLN A 387 10.21 -13.87 28.56
C GLN A 387 8.81 -14.50 28.77
N GLY A 388 7.76 -13.96 28.15
CA GLY A 388 6.42 -14.54 28.21
C GLY A 388 6.25 -15.69 27.20
N ASP A 389 5.38 -16.65 27.55
CA ASP A 389 5.02 -17.78 26.68
C ASP A 389 3.83 -17.43 25.75
N GLY A 390 3.29 -16.22 25.85
CA GLY A 390 2.15 -15.73 25.06
C GLY A 390 2.54 -15.30 23.65
N ALA A 391 2.64 -16.25 22.73
CA ALA A 391 2.95 -15.97 21.33
C ALA A 391 1.68 -15.77 20.46
N SER A 392 1.61 -14.67 19.72
CA SER A 392 0.63 -14.49 18.65
C SER A 392 1.22 -14.99 17.34
N VAL A 393 0.59 -15.99 16.69
CA VAL A 393 1.14 -16.68 15.51
C VAL A 393 0.20 -16.57 14.31
N LEU A 394 0.66 -15.94 13.24
CA LEU A 394 -0.02 -15.94 11.94
C LEU A 394 0.76 -16.82 10.97
N ASP A 395 0.12 -17.85 10.41
CA ASP A 395 0.72 -18.68 9.36
C ASP A 395 0.18 -18.32 7.98
N ILE A 396 1.05 -18.47 6.98
CA ILE A 396 0.81 -18.14 5.59
C ILE A 396 1.35 -19.29 4.74
N ALA A 397 0.56 -19.75 3.79
CA ALA A 397 1.04 -20.65 2.73
C ALA A 397 0.76 -20.05 1.36
N TYR A 398 1.60 -20.45 0.41
CA TYR A 398 1.60 -19.94 -0.95
C TYR A 398 1.18 -21.00 -1.96
N ASP A 399 0.73 -20.55 -3.11
CA ASP A 399 0.68 -21.39 -4.31
C ASP A 399 2.02 -21.40 -5.06
N ALA A 400 2.09 -22.12 -6.18
CA ALA A 400 3.31 -22.25 -6.98
C ALA A 400 3.70 -20.94 -7.69
N ALA A 401 2.79 -19.96 -7.81
CA ALA A 401 3.08 -18.63 -8.33
C ALA A 401 3.54 -17.65 -7.22
N GLY A 402 3.59 -18.08 -5.95
CA GLY A 402 4.00 -17.23 -4.83
C GLY A 402 2.93 -16.25 -4.39
N ARG A 403 1.65 -16.56 -4.63
CA ARG A 403 0.48 -15.82 -4.11
C ARG A 403 -0.01 -16.47 -2.82
N ILE A 404 -0.61 -15.70 -1.91
CA ILE A 404 -1.16 -16.25 -0.65
C ILE A 404 -2.28 -17.22 -0.99
N ALA A 405 -2.11 -18.50 -0.70
CA ALA A 405 -3.14 -19.51 -0.92
C ALA A 405 -3.92 -19.81 0.36
N ARG A 406 -3.28 -19.71 1.54
CA ARG A 406 -3.91 -20.00 2.82
C ARG A 406 -3.38 -19.14 3.94
N THR A 407 -4.24 -18.88 4.93
CA THR A 407 -3.83 -18.30 6.21
C THR A 407 -4.42 -19.06 7.39
N ARG A 408 -3.67 -19.12 8.49
CA ARG A 408 -4.15 -19.56 9.80
C ARG A 408 -3.97 -18.42 10.79
N SER A 409 -5.08 -17.87 11.28
CA SER A 409 -5.07 -16.72 12.17
C SER A 409 -4.51 -17.06 13.56
N PRO A 410 -4.06 -16.07 14.35
CA PRO A 410 -3.56 -16.28 15.72
C PRO A 410 -4.49 -17.07 16.64
N LEU A 411 -5.80 -16.85 16.51
CA LEU A 411 -6.79 -17.56 17.31
C LEU A 411 -6.89 -19.04 16.91
N VAL A 412 -6.84 -19.33 15.60
CA VAL A 412 -6.86 -20.71 15.09
C VAL A 412 -5.55 -21.44 15.44
N ALA A 413 -4.40 -20.76 15.32
CA ALA A 413 -3.12 -21.32 15.74
C ALA A 413 -3.12 -21.66 17.25
N SER A 414 -3.63 -20.77 18.09
CA SER A 414 -3.74 -21.02 19.55
C SER A 414 -4.67 -22.20 19.88
N ALA A 415 -5.81 -22.30 19.18
CA ALA A 415 -6.75 -23.41 19.34
C ALA A 415 -6.17 -24.75 18.87
N ALA A 416 -5.44 -24.75 17.75
CA ALA A 416 -4.73 -25.92 17.23
C ALA A 416 -3.62 -26.39 18.18
N ALA A 417 -2.81 -25.46 18.70
CA ALA A 417 -1.74 -25.77 19.64
C ALA A 417 -2.28 -26.39 20.93
N SER A 418 -3.43 -25.89 21.41
CA SER A 418 -4.13 -26.39 22.59
C SER A 418 -4.95 -27.67 22.35
N ASN A 419 -4.86 -28.27 21.15
CA ASN A 419 -5.63 -29.45 20.73
C ASN A 419 -7.16 -29.29 20.83
N VAL A 420 -7.66 -28.05 20.76
CA VAL A 420 -9.12 -27.77 20.69
C VAL A 420 -9.66 -28.11 19.30
N ILE A 421 -8.81 -27.93 18.28
CA ILE A 421 -9.03 -28.33 16.89
C ILE A 421 -7.79 -29.08 16.39
N GLY A 422 -7.92 -29.84 15.30
CA GLY A 422 -6.77 -30.48 14.66
C GLY A 422 -5.82 -29.45 14.05
N ALA A 423 -4.50 -29.65 14.20
CA ALA A 423 -3.50 -28.74 13.65
C ALA A 423 -3.54 -28.65 12.10
N ASP A 424 -3.91 -29.76 11.46
CA ASP A 424 -4.00 -29.91 10.00
C ASP A 424 -5.45 -29.84 9.48
N ASP A 425 -6.37 -29.35 10.31
CA ASP A 425 -7.79 -29.30 9.97
C ASP A 425 -8.10 -28.08 9.08
N ALA A 426 -8.07 -28.32 7.76
CA ALA A 426 -8.20 -27.30 6.74
C ALA A 426 -9.50 -26.49 6.80
N GLN A 427 -10.54 -26.99 7.48
CA GLN A 427 -11.81 -26.26 7.59
C GLN A 427 -11.65 -24.96 8.39
N PHE A 428 -10.62 -24.84 9.25
CA PHE A 428 -10.36 -23.65 10.06
C PHE A 428 -9.37 -22.67 9.42
N TRP A 429 -8.98 -22.89 8.17
CA TRP A 429 -8.09 -21.98 7.44
C TRP A 429 -8.90 -21.09 6.52
N THR A 430 -8.34 -19.92 6.24
CA THR A 430 -8.77 -19.12 5.09
C THR A 430 -8.10 -19.70 3.86
N GLU A 431 -8.82 -19.87 2.76
CA GLU A 431 -8.28 -20.37 1.50
C GLU A 431 -8.61 -19.42 0.36
N LEU A 432 -7.63 -19.18 -0.52
CA LEU A 432 -7.78 -18.33 -1.69
C LEU A 432 -7.51 -19.14 -2.96
N THR A 433 -8.28 -18.86 -4.01
CA THR A 433 -8.00 -19.32 -5.37
C THR A 433 -7.88 -18.13 -6.30
N TYR A 434 -7.27 -18.33 -7.47
CA TYR A 434 -6.94 -17.26 -8.39
C TYR A 434 -7.36 -17.60 -9.82
N THR A 435 -7.65 -16.56 -10.59
CA THR A 435 -7.78 -16.64 -12.05
C THR A 435 -6.39 -16.85 -12.69
N PRO A 436 -6.31 -17.27 -13.96
CA PRO A 436 -5.04 -17.37 -14.67
C PRO A 436 -4.24 -16.06 -14.71
N GLU A 437 -4.95 -14.92 -14.74
CA GLU A 437 -4.38 -13.57 -14.74
C GLU A 437 -3.88 -13.10 -13.37
N GLY A 438 -4.01 -13.93 -12.33
CA GLY A 438 -3.50 -13.62 -10.99
C GLY A 438 -4.47 -12.89 -10.07
N LYS A 439 -5.72 -12.64 -10.52
CA LYS A 439 -6.76 -12.02 -9.69
C LYS A 439 -7.34 -13.05 -8.72
N VAL A 440 -7.71 -12.65 -7.51
CA VAL A 440 -8.39 -13.55 -6.56
C VAL A 440 -9.74 -13.94 -7.15
N ALA A 441 -9.98 -15.23 -7.35
CA ALA A 441 -11.24 -15.78 -7.86
C ALA A 441 -12.20 -16.13 -6.71
N THR A 442 -11.69 -16.75 -5.64
CA THR A 442 -12.48 -17.04 -4.45
C THR A 442 -11.68 -16.82 -3.17
N MET A 443 -12.39 -16.49 -2.09
CA MET A 443 -11.90 -16.50 -0.72
C MET A 443 -12.88 -17.29 0.15
N THR A 444 -12.44 -18.41 0.70
CA THR A 444 -13.23 -19.24 1.62
C THR A 444 -12.78 -18.98 3.05
N GLU A 445 -13.70 -18.49 3.88
CA GLU A 445 -13.46 -18.19 5.29
C GLU A 445 -13.33 -19.47 6.14
N PRO A 446 -12.68 -19.38 7.31
CA PRO A 446 -12.62 -20.51 8.25
C PRO A 446 -14.00 -20.85 8.80
N ALA A 447 -14.23 -22.13 9.08
CA ALA A 447 -15.44 -22.60 9.74
C ALA A 447 -15.51 -22.08 11.18
N SER A 448 -16.70 -21.68 11.62
CA SER A 448 -16.92 -21.19 13.00
C SER A 448 -16.85 -22.31 14.05
N ALA A 449 -17.09 -23.56 13.61
CA ALA A 449 -17.02 -24.77 14.42
C ALA A 449 -16.78 -25.98 13.52
N VAL A 450 -16.41 -27.13 14.10
CA VAL A 450 -16.21 -28.38 13.37
C VAL A 450 -17.49 -28.74 12.60
N GLY A 451 -17.37 -28.98 11.30
CA GLY A 451 -18.45 -29.34 10.39
C GLY A 451 -19.36 -28.17 10.00
N ALA A 452 -19.11 -26.95 10.47
CA ALA A 452 -19.89 -25.78 10.07
C ALA A 452 -19.64 -25.43 8.60
N THR A 453 -20.68 -24.96 7.92
CA THR A 453 -20.57 -24.44 6.55
C THR A 453 -19.58 -23.28 6.51
N ARG A 454 -18.65 -23.32 5.55
CA ARG A 454 -17.70 -22.24 5.28
C ARG A 454 -18.30 -21.29 4.25
N CYS A 455 -18.24 -19.99 4.55
CA CYS A 455 -18.66 -18.96 3.60
C CYS A 455 -17.58 -18.76 2.56
N THR A 456 -17.96 -18.80 1.29
CA THR A 456 -17.06 -18.54 0.17
C THR A 456 -17.52 -17.28 -0.54
N ARG A 457 -16.60 -16.32 -0.63
CA ARG A 457 -16.74 -15.16 -1.50
C ARG A 457 -16.19 -15.49 -2.86
N THR A 458 -16.94 -15.16 -3.91
CA THR A 458 -16.53 -15.31 -5.31
C THR A 458 -16.48 -13.94 -5.95
N TYR A 459 -15.37 -13.64 -6.62
CA TYR A 459 -15.09 -12.38 -7.28
C TYR A 459 -15.21 -12.57 -8.79
N ASP A 460 -16.13 -11.85 -9.41
CA ASP A 460 -16.36 -11.86 -10.84
C ASP A 460 -15.84 -10.56 -11.47
N TYR A 461 -14.96 -10.69 -12.46
CA TYR A 461 -14.31 -9.61 -13.20
C TYR A 461 -14.83 -9.57 -14.64
N ALA A 462 -16.15 -9.56 -14.80
CA ALA A 462 -16.83 -9.65 -16.10
C ALA A 462 -16.39 -8.57 -17.11
N SER A 463 -15.88 -7.43 -16.65
CA SER A 463 -15.28 -6.38 -17.48
C SER A 463 -14.00 -5.82 -16.84
N SER A 464 -13.23 -5.06 -17.62
CA SER A 464 -11.99 -4.41 -17.14
C SER A 464 -12.22 -3.30 -16.11
N ASN A 465 -13.46 -2.90 -15.87
CA ASN A 465 -13.85 -1.73 -15.08
C ASN A 465 -14.91 -2.03 -14.02
N SER A 466 -15.28 -3.30 -13.82
CA SER A 466 -16.26 -3.70 -12.81
C SER A 466 -15.86 -4.98 -12.09
N THR A 467 -16.33 -5.11 -10.86
CA THR A 467 -16.16 -6.33 -10.06
C THR A 467 -17.39 -6.58 -9.23
N ALA A 468 -17.89 -7.81 -9.25
CA ALA A 468 -19.00 -8.26 -8.42
C ALA A 468 -18.52 -9.31 -7.41
N VAL A 469 -18.96 -9.18 -6.17
CA VAL A 469 -18.64 -10.10 -5.07
C VAL A 469 -19.92 -10.79 -4.63
N THR A 470 -19.92 -12.11 -4.67
CA THR A 470 -21.03 -12.94 -4.15
C THR A 470 -20.57 -13.72 -2.93
N ASP A 471 -21.48 -14.04 -2.02
CA ASP A 471 -21.17 -14.83 -0.82
C ASP A 471 -22.14 -16.02 -0.70
N SER A 472 -21.57 -17.23 -0.55
CA SER A 472 -22.34 -18.47 -0.50
C SER A 472 -23.25 -18.60 0.72
N CYS A 473 -22.93 -17.94 1.83
CA CYS A 473 -23.74 -17.96 3.06
C CYS A 473 -24.91 -16.97 3.02
N PHE A 474 -24.73 -15.84 2.33
CA PHE A 474 -25.79 -14.84 2.17
C PHE A 474 -26.65 -15.08 0.91
N GLY A 475 -26.21 -15.96 0.01
CA GLY A 475 -27.01 -16.40 -1.14
C GLY A 475 -27.19 -15.33 -2.22
N GLY A 476 -26.18 -14.48 -2.45
CA GLY A 476 -26.27 -13.43 -3.46
C GLY A 476 -25.06 -12.52 -3.52
N GLN A 477 -25.19 -11.45 -4.30
CA GLN A 477 -24.20 -10.39 -4.42
C GLN A 477 -24.16 -9.55 -3.14
N ILE A 478 -22.99 -9.47 -2.51
CA ILE A 478 -22.77 -8.66 -1.30
C ILE A 478 -22.11 -7.32 -1.61
N MET A 479 -21.44 -7.22 -2.77
CA MET A 479 -20.84 -5.98 -3.24
C MET A 479 -20.72 -5.97 -4.77
N SER A 480 -20.84 -4.81 -5.40
CA SER A 480 -20.34 -4.59 -6.75
C SER A 480 -19.72 -3.22 -6.86
N ILE A 481 -18.63 -3.09 -7.61
CA ILE A 481 -17.98 -1.82 -7.87
C ILE A 481 -17.86 -1.55 -9.37
N LEU A 482 -17.94 -0.27 -9.72
CA LEU A 482 -17.55 0.29 -11.01
C LEU A 482 -16.39 1.25 -10.75
N PHE A 483 -15.33 1.13 -11.54
CA PHE A 483 -14.12 1.92 -11.38
C PHE A 483 -13.55 2.33 -12.72
N ASP A 484 -12.69 3.34 -12.74
CA ASP A 484 -11.93 3.67 -13.95
C ASP A 484 -10.72 2.72 -14.11
N PRO A 485 -10.57 2.02 -15.25
CA PRO A 485 -9.53 1.03 -15.41
C PRO A 485 -8.11 1.61 -15.58
N THR A 486 -7.95 2.93 -15.68
CA THR A 486 -6.63 3.59 -15.80
C THR A 486 -6.08 4.04 -14.45
N THR A 487 -6.97 4.44 -13.54
CA THR A 487 -6.65 5.01 -12.21
C THR A 487 -7.10 4.13 -11.04
N PHE A 488 -7.94 3.12 -11.29
CA PHE A 488 -8.67 2.36 -10.26
C PHE A 488 -9.52 3.20 -9.31
N PHE A 489 -9.81 4.46 -9.65
CA PHE A 489 -10.75 5.25 -8.86
C PHE A 489 -12.14 4.63 -8.90
N THR A 490 -12.67 4.36 -7.71
CA THR A 490 -14.02 3.86 -7.55
C THR A 490 -15.00 4.95 -7.96
N ILE A 491 -15.81 4.69 -8.99
CA ILE A 491 -16.87 5.57 -9.49
C ILE A 491 -18.16 5.29 -8.74
N SER A 492 -18.49 4.02 -8.52
CA SER A 492 -19.62 3.62 -7.69
C SER A 492 -19.41 2.27 -7.04
N ALA A 493 -20.06 2.06 -5.90
CA ALA A 493 -20.08 0.79 -5.20
C ALA A 493 -21.47 0.54 -4.64
N THR A 494 -22.03 -0.66 -4.84
CA THR A 494 -23.32 -1.07 -4.29
C THR A 494 -23.11 -2.19 -3.28
N ASN A 495 -23.66 -2.06 -2.08
CA ASN A 495 -23.53 -3.05 -1.01
C ASN A 495 -24.68 -4.08 -1.02
N SER A 496 -24.64 -5.04 -0.10
CA SER A 496 -25.64 -6.12 0.04
C SER A 496 -27.07 -5.62 0.33
N ALA A 497 -27.22 -4.41 0.86
CA ALA A 497 -28.52 -3.78 1.09
C ALA A 497 -29.07 -3.05 -0.16
N GLY A 498 -28.35 -3.08 -1.28
CA GLY A 498 -28.70 -2.34 -2.50
C GLY A 498 -28.46 -0.83 -2.40
N LEU A 499 -27.76 -0.37 -1.35
CA LEU A 499 -27.37 1.02 -1.20
C LEU A 499 -26.12 1.29 -2.04
N THR A 500 -26.06 2.45 -2.69
CA THR A 500 -24.99 2.80 -3.62
C THR A 500 -24.22 4.02 -3.12
N LEU A 501 -22.91 3.88 -3.01
CA LEU A 501 -21.95 4.97 -2.95
C LEU A 501 -21.61 5.42 -4.38
N ARG A 502 -21.41 6.73 -4.58
CA ARG A 502 -21.00 7.32 -5.87
C ARG A 502 -19.92 8.36 -5.64
N ASN A 503 -18.93 8.38 -6.53
CA ASN A 503 -17.88 9.39 -6.55
C ASN A 503 -17.77 10.01 -7.93
N GLU A 504 -17.54 11.32 -7.95
CA GLU A 504 -17.21 12.07 -9.15
C GLU A 504 -15.76 12.54 -9.04
N TRP A 505 -14.95 12.13 -10.01
CA TRP A 505 -13.52 12.41 -10.07
C TRP A 505 -13.20 13.30 -11.25
N ASP A 506 -12.23 14.20 -11.07
CA ASP A 506 -11.45 14.70 -12.18
C ASP A 506 -10.28 13.74 -12.43
N PHE A 507 -10.42 12.87 -13.45
CA PHE A 507 -9.41 11.88 -13.78
C PHE A 507 -8.07 12.47 -14.25
N SER A 508 -8.05 13.74 -14.69
CA SER A 508 -6.81 14.37 -15.12
C SER A 508 -5.95 14.83 -13.95
N SER A 509 -6.58 15.31 -12.87
CA SER A 509 -5.90 15.81 -11.68
C SER A 509 -5.88 14.82 -10.52
N GLY A 510 -6.71 13.79 -10.55
CA GLY A 510 -6.86 12.85 -9.43
C GLY A 510 -7.77 13.35 -8.32
N HIS A 511 -8.42 14.50 -8.48
CA HIS A 511 -9.22 15.10 -7.42
C HIS A 511 -10.62 14.49 -7.33
N LEU A 512 -11.03 14.16 -6.10
CA LEU A 512 -12.39 13.78 -5.78
C LEU A 512 -13.26 15.04 -5.69
N LEU A 513 -14.10 15.29 -6.70
CA LEU A 513 -14.97 16.45 -6.80
C LEU A 513 -16.23 16.31 -5.95
N SER A 514 -16.81 15.11 -5.89
CA SER A 514 -18.01 14.82 -5.11
C SER A 514 -18.03 13.37 -4.66
N SER A 515 -18.60 13.10 -3.49
CA SER A 515 -18.81 11.75 -2.97
C SER A 515 -20.14 11.66 -2.24
N THR A 516 -20.98 10.71 -2.63
CA THR A 516 -22.21 10.32 -1.95
C THR A 516 -22.00 8.98 -1.27
N ASP A 517 -22.19 8.91 0.05
CA ASP A 517 -22.03 7.68 0.82
C ASP A 517 -23.25 6.74 0.71
N TYR A 518 -23.17 5.55 1.32
CA TYR A 518 -24.26 4.58 1.34
C TYR A 518 -25.54 5.08 2.04
N SER A 519 -25.45 6.10 2.89
CA SER A 519 -26.61 6.71 3.55
C SER A 519 -27.32 7.73 2.65
N GLY A 520 -26.70 8.07 1.51
CA GLY A 520 -27.16 9.11 0.58
C GLY A 520 -26.71 10.52 0.98
N LEU A 521 -25.73 10.66 1.87
CA LEU A 521 -25.15 11.96 2.21
C LEU A 521 -24.04 12.31 1.22
N THR A 522 -24.07 13.54 0.69
CA THR A 522 -23.10 14.01 -0.30
C THR A 522 -22.14 15.03 0.30
N THR A 523 -20.86 14.88 -0.04
CA THR A 523 -19.78 15.83 0.19
C THR A 523 -19.24 16.31 -1.15
N VAL A 524 -19.09 17.62 -1.35
CA VAL A 524 -18.52 18.23 -2.56
C VAL A 524 -17.24 18.97 -2.21
N ASN A 525 -16.25 18.91 -3.08
CA ASN A 525 -14.93 19.49 -2.89
C ASN A 525 -14.59 20.42 -4.04
N ARG A 526 -14.03 21.59 -3.73
CA ARG A 526 -13.50 22.54 -4.71
C ARG A 526 -11.99 22.61 -4.58
N TYR A 527 -11.33 22.57 -5.73
CA TYR A 527 -9.88 22.70 -5.82
C TYR A 527 -9.48 23.94 -6.61
N GLU A 528 -8.43 24.64 -6.18
CA GLU A 528 -7.78 25.74 -6.91
C GLU A 528 -6.27 25.52 -6.86
N GLY A 529 -5.59 25.63 -8.02
CA GLY A 529 -4.14 25.39 -8.10
C GLY A 529 -3.68 23.99 -7.64
N GLY A 530 -4.60 23.02 -7.60
CA GLY A 530 -4.36 21.67 -7.06
C GLY A 530 -4.66 21.51 -5.56
N ASN A 531 -5.07 22.58 -4.89
CA ASN A 531 -5.35 22.58 -3.45
C ASN A 531 -6.85 22.48 -3.17
N LEU A 532 -7.23 21.65 -2.18
CA LEU A 532 -8.60 21.61 -1.68
C LEU A 532 -8.93 22.89 -0.92
N VAL A 533 -9.50 23.88 -1.59
CA VAL A 533 -9.85 25.17 -0.99
C VAL A 533 -11.18 25.18 -0.26
N GLN A 534 -12.09 24.25 -0.60
CA GLN A 534 -13.40 24.23 0.04
C GLN A 534 -14.01 22.83 0.02
N SER A 535 -14.75 22.50 1.08
CA SER A 535 -15.57 21.30 1.15
C SER A 535 -16.94 21.64 1.73
N TRP A 536 -18.00 21.11 1.13
CA TRP A 536 -19.38 21.23 1.59
C TRP A 536 -19.94 19.85 1.89
N GLY A 537 -20.81 19.75 2.89
CA GLY A 537 -21.44 18.50 3.32
C GLY A 537 -20.78 17.94 4.59
N PRO A 538 -21.10 16.69 4.98
CA PRO A 538 -22.05 15.78 4.33
C PRO A 538 -23.52 16.20 4.53
N THR A 539 -24.33 16.23 3.46
CA THR A 539 -25.77 16.58 3.55
C THR A 539 -26.65 15.80 2.58
N LYS A 540 -27.95 15.66 2.91
CA LYS A 540 -29.01 15.22 1.98
C LYS A 540 -29.76 16.38 1.33
N GLY A 541 -29.61 17.58 1.88
CA GLY A 541 -30.29 18.81 1.45
C GLY A 541 -29.50 19.57 0.39
N SER A 542 -29.84 20.84 0.16
CA SER A 542 -29.10 21.67 -0.77
C SER A 542 -27.65 21.89 -0.31
N MET A 543 -26.69 21.79 -1.22
CA MET A 543 -25.28 22.09 -0.94
C MET A 543 -25.07 23.56 -0.53
N THR A 544 -25.93 24.46 -0.99
CA THR A 544 -25.88 25.89 -0.63
C THR A 544 -26.31 26.17 0.82
N GLU A 545 -27.02 25.24 1.44
CA GLU A 545 -27.47 25.33 2.84
C GLU A 545 -26.59 24.52 3.78
N SER A 546 -25.67 23.71 3.22
CA SER A 546 -24.69 22.96 3.99
C SER A 546 -23.64 23.89 4.58
N GLN A 547 -23.18 23.58 5.79
CA GLN A 547 -21.93 24.15 6.29
C GLN A 547 -20.81 23.84 5.30
N SER A 548 -19.99 24.85 5.02
CA SER A 548 -18.77 24.70 4.24
C SER A 548 -17.56 24.88 5.15
N MET A 549 -16.57 24.01 5.00
CA MET A 549 -15.23 24.26 5.50
C MET A 549 -14.44 24.98 4.40
N LEU A 550 -14.04 26.22 4.66
CA LEU A 550 -13.11 26.96 3.81
C LEU A 550 -11.69 26.68 4.28
N ARG A 551 -10.81 26.39 3.33
CA ARG A 551 -9.37 26.28 3.55
C ARG A 551 -8.70 27.38 2.75
N GLU A 552 -8.08 28.29 3.47
CA GLU A 552 -7.24 29.30 2.86
C GLU A 552 -5.81 28.79 2.93
N TYR A 553 -5.21 28.65 1.76
CA TYR A 553 -3.79 28.46 1.61
C TYR A 553 -3.20 29.84 1.47
N ASP A 554 -2.21 30.15 2.31
CA ASP A 554 -1.62 31.49 2.36
C ASP A 554 -0.99 31.83 1.00
N GLU A 555 -1.71 32.56 0.17
CA GLU A 555 -1.28 33.11 -1.12
C GLU A 555 -0.90 34.57 -0.92
N SER A 556 0.27 34.79 -0.31
CA SER A 556 0.93 36.10 -0.24
C SER A 556 0.27 37.12 0.70
N PHE A 557 0.89 37.35 1.85
CA PHE A 557 0.92 38.67 2.46
C PHE A 557 2.14 39.41 1.92
N VAL A 558 1.92 40.39 1.04
CA VAL A 558 2.97 41.30 0.56
C VAL A 558 3.48 42.22 1.68
N GLU A 559 2.95 42.15 2.89
CA GLU A 559 3.39 42.96 4.03
C GLU A 559 3.44 42.12 5.32
N ALA A 560 4.50 41.31 5.49
CA ALA A 560 4.97 40.94 6.82
C ALA A 560 6.00 42.01 7.24
N GLU A 561 5.92 42.55 8.47
CA GLU A 561 6.88 43.55 9.01
C GLU A 561 8.36 43.10 8.87
N ASP A 562 8.58 41.80 8.72
CA ASP A 562 9.89 41.15 8.70
C ASP A 562 10.43 40.89 7.27
N GLY A 563 9.64 41.17 6.22
CA GLY A 563 10.05 41.02 4.81
C GLY A 563 10.30 39.59 4.32
N ILE A 564 9.93 38.56 5.09
CA ILE A 564 10.08 37.14 4.70
C ILE A 564 8.72 36.60 4.25
N ALA A 565 8.60 36.26 2.97
CA ALA A 565 7.38 35.66 2.42
C ALA A 565 7.14 34.25 3.00
N MET A 566 6.08 34.07 3.79
CA MET A 566 5.63 32.75 4.21
C MET A 566 4.69 32.19 3.14
N LYS A 567 5.14 31.16 2.41
CA LYS A 567 4.31 30.37 1.49
C LYS A 567 3.95 29.03 2.14
N GLY A 568 2.67 28.65 2.10
CA GLY A 568 2.26 27.26 2.30
C GLY A 568 1.70 26.86 3.68
N LEU A 569 1.39 27.82 4.56
CA LEU A 569 0.62 27.56 5.79
C LEU A 569 -0.85 27.25 5.43
N ASP A 570 -1.43 26.29 6.14
CA ASP A 570 -2.81 25.84 5.94
C ASP A 570 -3.63 26.28 7.16
N ALA A 571 -4.52 27.25 6.94
CA ALA A 571 -5.44 27.75 7.95
C ALA A 571 -6.83 27.18 7.66
N THR A 572 -7.45 26.57 8.68
CA THR A 572 -8.82 26.07 8.60
C THR A 572 -9.74 27.06 9.32
N TYR A 573 -10.56 27.79 8.56
CA TYR A 573 -11.54 28.72 9.10
C TYR A 573 -12.90 28.04 9.22
N TRP A 574 -13.57 28.31 10.34
CA TRP A 574 -14.95 27.89 10.58
C TRP A 574 -15.83 29.13 10.51
N PRO A 575 -16.70 29.29 9.50
CA PRO A 575 -17.61 30.42 9.49
C PRO A 575 -18.56 30.31 10.69
N SER A 576 -18.40 31.21 11.65
CA SER A 576 -19.34 31.46 12.73
C SER A 576 -20.37 32.48 12.26
N THR A 577 -21.67 32.20 12.42
CA THR A 577 -22.72 33.20 12.17
C THR A 577 -22.75 34.33 13.19
N SER A 578 -21.93 34.26 14.25
CA SER A 578 -21.89 35.26 15.32
C SER A 578 -20.55 35.98 15.49
N ASP A 579 -19.48 35.58 14.80
CA ASP A 579 -18.18 36.25 14.93
C ASP A 579 -17.42 36.28 13.60
N THR A 580 -17.15 37.48 13.12
CA THR A 580 -16.16 37.74 12.07
C THR A 580 -14.76 37.61 12.69
N GLY A 581 -14.12 36.47 12.49
CA GLY A 581 -12.75 36.18 12.93
C GLY A 581 -12.09 35.15 12.05
#